data_AF-A0AAD4DAR2-F1
#
_entry.id   AF-A0AAD4DAR2-F1
#
_cell.length_a   1.000
_cell.length_b   1.000
_cell.length_c   1.000
_cell.angle_alpha   90.00
_cell.angle_beta   90.00
_cell.angle_gamma   90.00
#
_symmetry.space_group_name_H-M   'P 1'
#
loop_
_entity.id
_entity.type
_entity.pdbx_description
1 polymer ?
#
loop_
_entity_poly.entity_id
_entity_poly.type
_entity_poly.pdbx_seq_one_letter_code
_entity_poly.pdbx_strand_id
1 'polypeptide(L)'
;MITRPFSTLPQEIQDTVASYLNQQDLTVCIRICRAWNAVFFPALWRHVEILLDNDNTKQIADTLKVNGELVHSLRLTTEGKGLCKLAHLRDLVALPKLTSMEITGSFDMIWDEQLARLVGLCSPAGWKRLSFCFAGEYFSCLYFRNQSFAALLNHVNTLVVVRFEGLSKMNSEHIDTLLCSAPLLKDVYIYSNCCNRDFVPCMDAMAIAQSEWVCSNLEVLVCQIRGVPRSDITRDICGQPAHKRIQYGTLQESLALQHQIYTKLGRLVKLRELTLGLPLDISTSDCGPRDQAYYRQFDCLAMSLDSGLDLLRDLGRLQVVGLQDMEVYVDGDREQEWVREYWPHARIQWTDKSVDLGIGELWEGELDDW
;
A
#
# COMPACT_ATOMS: atom_id res chain seq x y z
N MET A 1 -54.21 -1.73 17.22
CA MET A 1 -52.76 -1.45 17.40
C MET A 1 -52.45 -0.18 16.66
N ILE A 2 -51.84 0.82 17.31
CA ILE A 2 -51.41 2.06 16.67
C ILE A 2 -50.02 1.81 16.10
N THR A 3 -49.89 1.61 14.79
CA THR A 3 -48.59 1.56 14.12
C THR A 3 -48.07 2.98 13.94
N ARG A 4 -46.98 3.32 14.64
CA ARG A 4 -46.29 4.61 14.41
C ARG A 4 -45.48 4.51 13.13
N PRO A 5 -45.60 5.46 12.18
CA PRO A 5 -44.85 5.40 10.94
C PRO A 5 -43.35 5.65 11.22
N PHE A 6 -42.48 4.97 10.48
CA PHE A 6 -41.01 5.07 10.64
C PHE A 6 -40.49 6.52 10.58
N SER A 7 -41.13 7.38 9.78
CA SER A 7 -40.80 8.80 9.65
C SER A 7 -41.08 9.63 10.91
N THR A 8 -41.69 9.06 11.95
CA THR A 8 -41.88 9.73 13.26
C THR A 8 -40.77 9.42 14.25
N LEU A 9 -39.82 8.54 13.91
CA LEU A 9 -38.64 8.31 14.71
C LEU A 9 -37.68 9.51 14.64
N PRO A 10 -36.87 9.78 15.68
CA PRO A 10 -35.79 10.78 15.59
C PRO A 10 -34.80 10.45 14.46
N GLN A 11 -34.21 11.48 13.85
CA GLN A 11 -33.29 11.32 12.72
C GLN A 11 -32.10 10.43 13.06
N GLU A 12 -31.60 10.52 14.30
CA GLU A 12 -30.47 9.73 14.77
C GLU A 12 -30.78 8.23 14.76
N ILE A 13 -32.02 7.85 15.10
CA ILE A 13 -32.46 6.46 15.05
C ILE A 13 -32.59 6.00 13.60
N GLN A 14 -33.11 6.86 12.72
CA GLN A 14 -33.22 6.56 11.30
C GLN A 14 -31.84 6.36 10.65
N ASP A 15 -30.90 7.26 10.92
CA ASP A 15 -29.51 7.20 10.46
C ASP A 15 -28.80 5.95 11.00
N THR A 16 -29.04 5.63 12.27
CA THR A 16 -28.52 4.41 12.91
C THR A 16 -29.05 3.18 12.18
N VAL A 17 -30.36 3.07 11.96
CA VAL A 17 -30.96 1.96 11.20
C VAL A 17 -30.36 1.88 9.80
N ALA A 18 -30.27 2.99 9.08
CA ALA A 18 -29.70 3.04 7.74
C ALA A 18 -28.24 2.55 7.69
N SER A 19 -27.46 2.82 8.74
CA SER A 19 -26.04 2.39 8.83
C SER A 19 -25.85 0.87 8.98
N TYR A 20 -26.89 0.14 9.39
CA TYR A 20 -26.88 -1.32 9.50
C TYR A 20 -27.41 -2.03 8.25
N LEU A 21 -27.96 -1.29 7.28
CA LEU A 21 -28.47 -1.85 6.03
C LEU A 21 -27.37 -1.93 4.99
N ASN A 22 -27.30 -3.04 4.27
CA ASN A 22 -26.44 -3.13 3.09
C ASN A 22 -27.06 -2.39 1.90
N GLN A 23 -26.33 -2.29 0.79
CA GLN A 23 -26.78 -1.57 -0.39
C GLN A 23 -28.06 -2.16 -0.99
N GLN A 24 -28.21 -3.49 -0.98
CA GLN A 24 -29.42 -4.16 -1.46
C GLN A 24 -30.64 -3.80 -0.62
N ASP A 25 -30.53 -3.83 0.71
CA ASP A 25 -31.61 -3.46 1.62
C ASP A 25 -32.02 -1.99 1.45
N LEU A 26 -31.05 -1.10 1.29
CA LEU A 26 -31.29 0.32 1.01
C LEU A 26 -32.07 0.52 -0.29
N THR A 27 -31.72 -0.22 -1.37
CA THR A 27 -32.48 -0.15 -2.64
C THR A 27 -33.94 -0.58 -2.49
N VAL A 28 -34.22 -1.57 -1.64
CA VAL A 28 -35.60 -1.98 -1.34
C VAL A 28 -36.32 -0.90 -0.54
N CYS A 29 -35.68 -0.40 0.52
CA CYS A 29 -36.23 0.62 1.41
C CYS A 29 -36.69 1.88 0.67
N ILE A 30 -35.88 2.38 -0.27
CA ILE A 30 -36.22 3.60 -1.03
C ILE A 30 -37.43 3.42 -1.97
N ARG A 31 -37.87 2.18 -2.23
CA ARG A 31 -39.02 1.85 -3.09
C ARG A 31 -40.32 1.65 -2.31
N ILE A 32 -40.28 1.58 -0.98
CA ILE A 32 -41.46 1.32 -0.15
C ILE A 32 -42.45 2.50 -0.20
N CYS A 33 -41.99 3.70 0.16
CA CYS A 33 -42.80 4.91 0.12
C CYS A 33 -41.93 6.17 0.06
N ARG A 34 -42.53 7.34 -0.20
CA ARG A 34 -41.82 8.62 -0.29
C ARG A 34 -41.05 9.00 0.98
N ALA A 35 -41.60 8.68 2.16
CA ALA A 35 -40.94 8.98 3.42
C ALA A 35 -39.67 8.14 3.61
N TRP A 36 -39.73 6.85 3.29
CA TRP A 36 -38.55 5.97 3.33
C TRP A 36 -37.53 6.37 2.28
N ASN A 37 -37.99 6.75 1.08
CA ASN A 37 -37.11 7.28 0.05
C ASN A 37 -36.31 8.49 0.56
N ALA A 38 -36.97 9.49 1.16
CA ALA A 38 -36.30 10.68 1.67
C ALA A 38 -35.22 10.37 2.74
N VAL A 39 -35.43 9.32 3.53
CA VAL A 39 -34.53 8.92 4.62
C VAL A 39 -33.36 8.06 4.12
N PHE A 40 -33.66 7.05 3.30
CA PHE A 40 -32.66 6.05 2.90
C PHE A 40 -31.93 6.42 1.60
N PHE A 41 -32.44 7.35 0.80
CA PHE A 41 -31.76 7.77 -0.43
C PHE A 41 -30.38 8.39 -0.16
N PRO A 42 -30.20 9.31 0.80
CA PRO A 42 -28.86 9.78 1.18
C PRO A 42 -27.92 8.66 1.64
N ALA A 43 -28.42 7.70 2.42
CA ALA A 43 -27.63 6.58 2.91
C ALA A 43 -27.18 5.64 1.77
N LEU A 44 -28.06 5.40 0.78
CA LEU A 44 -27.75 4.62 -0.42
C LEU A 44 -26.58 5.20 -1.21
N TRP A 45 -26.49 6.53 -1.30
CA TRP A 45 -25.43 7.23 -2.03
C TRP A 45 -24.19 7.52 -1.20
N ARG A 46 -24.18 7.22 0.10
CA ARG A 46 -23.06 7.56 0.99
C ARG A 46 -21.80 6.76 0.65
N HIS A 47 -21.97 5.48 0.38
CA HIS A 47 -20.92 4.52 0.04
C HIS A 47 -21.29 3.87 -1.29
N VAL A 48 -20.62 4.28 -2.36
CA VAL A 48 -20.96 3.84 -3.71
C VAL A 48 -19.89 2.89 -4.21
N GLU A 49 -20.31 1.71 -4.65
CA GLU A 49 -19.48 0.73 -5.35
C GLU A 49 -19.91 0.65 -6.81
N ILE A 50 -18.95 0.76 -7.73
CA ILE A 50 -19.20 0.85 -9.16
C ILE A 50 -18.26 -0.09 -9.91
N LEU A 51 -18.84 -0.93 -10.77
CA LEU A 51 -18.10 -1.63 -11.81
C LEU A 51 -17.99 -0.73 -13.05
N LEU A 52 -16.79 -0.24 -13.32
CA LEU A 52 -16.46 0.54 -14.51
C LEU A 52 -16.13 -0.41 -15.65
N ASP A 53 -17.01 -0.41 -16.65
CA ASP A 53 -16.74 -1.02 -17.95
C ASP A 53 -16.61 0.07 -19.02
N ASN A 54 -16.38 -0.38 -20.26
CA ASN A 54 -16.18 0.51 -21.39
C ASN A 54 -17.43 1.27 -21.84
N ASP A 55 -18.62 0.75 -21.53
CA ASP A 55 -19.89 1.16 -22.11
C ASP A 55 -20.70 2.02 -21.14
N ASN A 56 -20.47 1.86 -19.83
CA ASN A 56 -21.23 2.50 -18.77
C ASN A 56 -20.58 3.77 -18.19
N THR A 57 -19.34 4.09 -18.58
CA THR A 57 -18.55 5.19 -17.96
C THR A 57 -19.30 6.53 -17.98
N LYS A 58 -19.96 6.86 -19.10
CA LYS A 58 -20.71 8.12 -19.24
C LYS A 58 -21.93 8.16 -18.32
N GLN A 59 -22.71 7.08 -18.28
CA GLN A 59 -23.90 6.98 -17.43
C GLN A 59 -23.51 7.10 -15.95
N ILE A 60 -22.39 6.50 -15.55
CA ILE A 60 -21.86 6.60 -14.19
C ILE A 60 -21.48 8.04 -13.86
N ALA A 61 -20.77 8.73 -14.76
CA ALA A 61 -20.39 10.12 -14.53
C ALA A 61 -21.61 11.05 -14.43
N ASP A 62 -22.62 10.86 -15.28
CA ASP A 62 -23.88 11.61 -15.20
C ASP A 62 -24.60 11.33 -13.87
N THR A 63 -24.55 10.09 -13.39
CA THR A 63 -25.15 9.68 -12.11
C THR A 63 -24.42 10.28 -10.91
N LEU A 64 -23.09 10.27 -10.92
CA LEU A 64 -22.24 10.90 -9.90
C LEU A 64 -22.42 12.42 -9.90
N LYS A 65 -22.65 13.03 -11.07
CA LYS A 65 -22.96 14.46 -11.19
C LYS A 65 -24.27 14.83 -10.49
N VAL A 66 -25.30 13.99 -10.57
CA VAL A 66 -26.60 14.23 -9.93
C VAL A 66 -26.53 14.02 -8.42
N ASN A 67 -25.76 13.02 -7.96
CA ASN A 67 -25.78 12.56 -6.56
C ASN A 67 -24.49 12.87 -5.78
N GLY A 68 -23.53 13.58 -6.37
CA GLY A 68 -22.17 13.73 -5.84
C GLY A 68 -22.08 14.36 -4.45
N GLU A 69 -23.03 15.22 -4.12
CA GLU A 69 -23.19 15.85 -2.79
C GLU A 69 -23.47 14.85 -1.65
N LEU A 70 -23.86 13.62 -1.99
CA LEU A 70 -24.18 12.56 -1.05
C LEU A 70 -23.03 11.55 -0.91
N VAL A 71 -22.10 11.50 -1.86
CA VAL A 71 -21.04 10.49 -1.92
C VAL A 71 -19.90 10.84 -0.96
N HIS A 72 -19.61 9.94 -0.02
CA HIS A 72 -18.52 10.07 0.95
C HIS A 72 -17.38 9.08 0.72
N SER A 73 -17.72 7.91 0.18
CA SER A 73 -16.78 6.87 -0.20
C SER A 73 -17.13 6.32 -1.57
N LEU A 74 -16.13 6.14 -2.41
CA LEU A 74 -16.26 5.61 -3.76
C LEU A 74 -15.31 4.43 -3.94
N ARG A 75 -15.86 3.25 -4.26
CA ARG A 75 -15.10 2.09 -4.69
C ARG A 75 -15.36 1.87 -6.18
N LEU A 76 -14.28 1.82 -6.96
CA LEU A 76 -14.33 1.61 -8.40
C LEU A 76 -13.60 0.31 -8.71
N THR A 77 -14.32 -0.69 -9.19
CA THR A 77 -13.72 -1.87 -9.81
C THR A 77 -13.69 -1.61 -11.31
N THR A 78 -12.52 -1.67 -11.94
CA THR A 78 -12.38 -1.38 -13.38
C THR A 78 -11.92 -2.61 -14.14
N GLU A 79 -12.43 -2.73 -15.37
CA GLU A 79 -11.96 -3.68 -16.38
C GLU A 79 -11.57 -2.91 -17.64
N GLY A 80 -10.32 -3.08 -18.10
CA GLY A 80 -9.82 -2.47 -19.33
C GLY A 80 -9.72 -0.93 -19.28
N LYS A 81 -10.40 -0.21 -20.19
CA LYS A 81 -10.21 1.24 -20.38
C LYS A 81 -11.15 2.11 -19.53
N GLY A 82 -11.94 1.53 -18.62
CA GLY A 82 -12.96 2.24 -17.85
C GLY A 82 -12.42 3.42 -17.04
N LEU A 83 -11.35 3.19 -16.26
CA LEU A 83 -10.72 4.24 -15.44
C LEU A 83 -10.15 5.39 -16.29
N CYS A 84 -9.47 5.05 -17.39
CA CYS A 84 -8.96 6.06 -18.32
C CYS A 84 -10.09 6.91 -18.88
N LYS A 85 -11.17 6.30 -19.37
CA LYS A 85 -12.33 7.05 -19.88
C LYS A 85 -12.91 7.98 -18.82
N LEU A 86 -13.06 7.50 -17.58
CA LEU A 86 -13.57 8.31 -16.46
C LEU A 86 -12.70 9.55 -16.22
N ALA A 87 -11.38 9.39 -16.19
CA ALA A 87 -10.44 10.50 -15.99
C ALA A 87 -10.40 11.50 -17.17
N HIS A 88 -10.78 11.07 -18.38
CA HIS A 88 -10.90 11.97 -19.54
C HIS A 88 -12.19 12.79 -19.54
N LEU A 89 -13.20 12.43 -18.75
CA LEU A 89 -14.43 13.21 -18.69
C LEU A 89 -14.11 14.59 -18.13
N ARG A 90 -14.27 15.60 -18.98
CA ARG A 90 -14.12 17.02 -18.59
C ARG A 90 -15.19 17.43 -17.58
N ASP A 91 -16.33 16.74 -17.61
CA ASP A 91 -17.49 17.01 -16.77
C ASP A 91 -17.51 16.21 -15.47
N LEU A 92 -16.39 15.60 -15.07
CA LEU A 92 -16.31 14.94 -13.76
C LEU A 92 -16.49 16.00 -12.67
N VAL A 93 -17.64 15.98 -12.02
CA VAL A 93 -18.03 16.98 -11.02
C VAL A 93 -17.28 16.73 -9.73
N ALA A 94 -16.91 17.82 -9.04
CA ALA A 94 -16.37 17.73 -7.70
C ALA A 94 -17.34 16.95 -6.81
N LEU A 95 -16.83 16.03 -6.00
CA LEU A 95 -17.62 15.24 -5.06
C LEU A 95 -17.34 15.79 -3.66
N PRO A 96 -18.06 16.85 -3.22
CA PRO A 96 -17.55 17.71 -2.16
C PRO A 96 -17.41 17.04 -0.79
N LYS A 97 -18.12 15.93 -0.56
CA LYS A 97 -18.05 15.16 0.68
C LYS A 97 -17.23 13.87 0.55
N LEU A 98 -16.69 13.58 -0.63
CA LEU A 98 -15.88 12.40 -0.85
C LEU A 98 -14.59 12.54 -0.07
N THR A 99 -14.27 11.54 0.75
CA THR A 99 -13.04 11.51 1.57
C THR A 99 -12.32 10.17 1.45
N SER A 100 -12.91 9.20 0.77
CA SER A 100 -12.35 7.86 0.59
C SER A 100 -12.54 7.41 -0.85
N MET A 101 -11.47 7.01 -1.51
CA MET A 101 -11.51 6.38 -2.83
C MET A 101 -10.67 5.11 -2.83
N GLU A 102 -11.23 4.06 -3.41
CA GLU A 102 -10.56 2.79 -3.64
C GLU A 102 -10.77 2.38 -5.10
N ILE A 103 -9.69 2.10 -5.81
CA ILE A 103 -9.73 1.66 -7.20
C ILE A 103 -9.07 0.29 -7.29
N THR A 104 -9.81 -0.70 -7.80
CA THR A 104 -9.37 -2.08 -7.94
C THR A 104 -9.61 -2.60 -9.35
N GLY A 105 -8.98 -3.74 -9.68
CA GLY A 105 -9.17 -4.42 -10.98
C GLY A 105 -8.02 -4.16 -11.95
N SER A 106 -8.29 -4.33 -13.25
CA SER A 106 -7.30 -4.14 -14.32
C SER A 106 -7.63 -2.91 -15.14
N PHE A 107 -6.59 -2.18 -15.57
CA PHE A 107 -6.78 -1.09 -16.50
C PHE A 107 -5.59 -0.83 -17.43
N ASP A 108 -5.89 -0.13 -18.51
CA ASP A 108 -4.86 0.48 -19.34
C ASP A 108 -4.14 1.62 -18.59
N MET A 109 -2.88 1.87 -18.94
CA MET A 109 -2.08 2.97 -18.39
C MET A 109 -2.86 4.28 -18.19
N ILE A 110 -2.89 4.77 -16.94
CA ILE A 110 -3.37 6.11 -16.59
C ILE A 110 -2.19 7.05 -16.43
N TRP A 111 -2.23 8.18 -17.13
CA TRP A 111 -1.16 9.16 -17.15
C TRP A 111 -1.23 10.09 -15.94
N ASP A 112 -0.09 10.70 -15.59
CA ASP A 112 0.06 11.55 -14.39
C ASP A 112 -0.97 12.69 -14.32
N GLU A 113 -1.22 13.38 -15.44
CA GLU A 113 -2.22 14.47 -15.51
C GLU A 113 -3.65 13.99 -15.22
N GLN A 114 -4.03 12.83 -15.75
CA GLN A 114 -5.35 12.24 -15.56
C GLN A 114 -5.54 11.84 -14.09
N LEU A 115 -4.50 11.24 -13.50
CA LEU A 115 -4.50 10.85 -12.10
C LEU A 115 -4.49 12.07 -11.18
N ALA A 116 -3.75 13.13 -11.52
CA ALA A 116 -3.76 14.40 -10.81
C ALA A 116 -5.14 15.05 -10.81
N ARG A 117 -5.84 15.04 -11.95
CA ARG A 117 -7.23 15.51 -12.04
C ARG A 117 -8.16 14.68 -11.18
N LEU A 118 -8.02 13.35 -11.21
CA LEU A 118 -8.85 12.45 -10.39
C LEU A 118 -8.64 12.71 -8.89
N VAL A 119 -7.38 12.82 -8.44
CA VAL A 119 -7.03 13.09 -7.04
C VAL A 119 -7.47 14.50 -6.63
N GLY A 120 -7.20 15.52 -7.45
CA GLY A 120 -7.44 16.92 -7.09
C GLY A 120 -8.92 17.35 -7.15
N LEU A 121 -9.70 16.84 -8.11
CA LEU A 121 -11.08 17.31 -8.30
C LEU A 121 -12.08 16.64 -7.36
N CYS A 122 -11.80 15.41 -6.92
CA CYS A 122 -12.84 14.61 -6.31
C CYS A 122 -13.01 14.87 -4.80
N SER A 123 -12.12 15.55 -4.09
CA SER A 123 -12.20 15.66 -2.62
C SER A 123 -11.81 17.04 -2.06
N PRO A 124 -12.63 18.09 -2.24
CA PRO A 124 -12.37 19.37 -1.57
C PRO A 124 -12.49 19.26 -0.04
N ALA A 125 -13.17 18.24 0.50
CA ALA A 125 -13.19 17.93 1.94
C ALA A 125 -11.86 17.37 2.48
N GLY A 126 -10.94 16.97 1.61
CA GLY A 126 -9.68 16.32 1.98
C GLY A 126 -9.77 14.80 1.95
N TRP A 127 -8.80 14.16 1.28
CA TRP A 127 -8.66 12.71 1.31
C TRP A 127 -8.29 12.22 2.70
N LYS A 128 -9.05 11.25 3.20
CA LYS A 128 -8.71 10.42 4.35
C LYS A 128 -8.12 9.08 3.91
N ARG A 129 -8.67 8.49 2.84
CA ARG A 129 -8.21 7.21 2.29
C ARG A 129 -8.10 7.32 0.77
N LEU A 130 -6.95 6.94 0.24
CA LEU A 130 -6.73 6.78 -1.18
C LEU A 130 -6.04 5.43 -1.40
N SER A 131 -6.71 4.54 -2.14
CA SER A 131 -6.27 3.16 -2.35
C SER A 131 -6.35 2.79 -3.82
N PHE A 132 -5.28 2.18 -4.31
CA PHE A 132 -5.09 1.75 -5.68
C PHE A 132 -4.54 0.33 -5.61
N CYS A 133 -5.35 -0.69 -5.95
CA CYS A 133 -4.98 -2.09 -5.81
C CYS A 133 -5.19 -2.85 -7.12
N PHE A 134 -4.10 -3.25 -7.78
CA PHE A 134 -4.15 -3.87 -9.10
C PHE A 134 -3.70 -5.32 -9.05
N ALA A 135 -4.55 -6.19 -9.57
CA ALA A 135 -4.22 -7.60 -9.71
C ALA A 135 -3.37 -7.79 -10.97
N GLY A 136 -2.04 -7.92 -10.79
CA GLY A 136 -1.15 -8.77 -11.61
C GLY A 136 -0.97 -8.51 -13.12
N GLU A 137 -1.81 -7.74 -13.79
CA GLU A 137 -1.72 -7.60 -15.24
C GLU A 137 -0.58 -6.65 -15.62
N TYR A 138 0.40 -7.16 -16.36
CA TYR A 138 1.62 -6.49 -16.81
C TYR A 138 1.45 -5.09 -17.41
N PHE A 139 0.27 -4.79 -17.95
CA PHE A 139 -0.01 -3.55 -18.66
C PHE A 139 -0.66 -2.47 -17.77
N SER A 140 -1.08 -2.83 -16.56
CA SER A 140 -1.68 -1.89 -15.62
C SER A 140 -0.60 -1.09 -14.89
N CYS A 141 -0.34 0.15 -15.33
CA CYS A 141 0.62 1.05 -14.68
C CYS A 141 0.00 2.40 -14.33
N LEU A 142 0.13 2.79 -13.05
CA LEU A 142 -0.13 4.14 -12.58
C LEU A 142 1.10 5.01 -12.79
N TYR A 143 1.00 6.00 -13.68
CA TYR A 143 2.03 7.04 -13.79
C TYR A 143 1.89 8.08 -12.67
N PHE A 144 1.92 7.63 -11.42
CA PHE A 144 1.86 8.50 -10.25
C PHE A 144 3.18 9.26 -10.07
N ARG A 145 3.29 10.44 -10.71
CA ARG A 145 4.49 11.29 -10.71
C ARG A 145 4.18 12.66 -10.09
N ASN A 146 4.88 13.70 -10.53
CA ASN A 146 4.90 15.00 -9.87
C ASN A 146 3.52 15.69 -9.85
N GLN A 147 2.70 15.58 -10.89
CA GLN A 147 1.40 16.26 -10.91
C GLN A 147 0.40 15.58 -9.97
N SER A 148 0.30 14.25 -10.04
CA SER A 148 -0.60 13.50 -9.15
C SER A 148 -0.14 13.54 -7.70
N PHE A 149 1.18 13.52 -7.46
CA PHE A 149 1.72 13.71 -6.13
C PHE A 149 1.47 15.12 -5.59
N ALA A 150 1.66 16.17 -6.38
CA ALA A 150 1.31 17.54 -5.98
C ALA A 150 -0.19 17.67 -5.67
N ALA A 151 -1.06 17.00 -6.44
CA ALA A 151 -2.49 16.94 -6.13
C ALA A 151 -2.75 16.25 -4.79
N LEU A 152 -2.10 15.12 -4.50
CA LEU A 152 -2.18 14.42 -3.21
C LEU A 152 -1.71 15.29 -2.05
N LEU A 153 -0.63 16.07 -2.23
CA LEU A 153 -0.08 16.94 -1.19
C LEU A 153 -1.07 18.00 -0.70
N ASN A 154 -2.06 18.39 -1.50
CA ASN A 154 -3.13 19.28 -1.05
C ASN A 154 -4.03 18.67 0.05
N HIS A 155 -3.90 17.37 0.31
CA HIS A 155 -4.75 16.63 1.24
C HIS A 155 -3.97 16.00 2.42
N VAL A 156 -2.67 16.29 2.58
CA VAL A 156 -1.81 15.66 3.61
C VAL A 156 -2.31 15.85 5.04
N ASN A 157 -2.99 16.96 5.32
CA ASN A 157 -3.53 17.25 6.65
C ASN A 157 -4.75 16.39 7.03
N THR A 158 -5.38 15.72 6.07
CA THR A 158 -6.53 14.83 6.30
C THR A 158 -6.20 13.37 6.04
N LEU A 159 -5.04 13.09 5.44
CA LEU A 159 -4.68 11.78 4.90
C LEU A 159 -4.33 10.80 6.01
N VAL A 160 -5.04 9.67 6.04
CA VAL A 160 -4.90 8.61 7.04
C VAL A 160 -4.39 7.32 6.40
N VAL A 161 -4.83 7.01 5.18
CA VAL A 161 -4.47 5.78 4.48
C VAL A 161 -4.08 6.09 3.04
N VAL A 162 -2.90 5.62 2.67
CA VAL A 162 -2.39 5.65 1.30
C VAL A 162 -1.95 4.25 0.92
N ARG A 163 -2.58 3.68 -0.11
CA ARG A 163 -2.21 2.37 -0.63
C ARG A 163 -2.05 2.40 -2.15
N PHE A 164 -0.90 1.94 -2.61
CA PHE A 164 -0.51 1.71 -3.99
C PHE A 164 0.02 0.29 -4.07
N GLU A 165 -0.79 -0.62 -4.59
CA GLU A 165 -0.46 -2.02 -4.79
C GLU A 165 -0.50 -2.31 -6.30
N GLY A 166 0.67 -2.66 -6.84
CA GLY A 166 0.91 -2.86 -8.26
C GLY A 166 1.90 -1.84 -8.84
N LEU A 167 1.93 -1.70 -10.16
CA LEU A 167 2.90 -0.83 -10.84
C LEU A 167 2.55 0.65 -10.62
N SER A 168 3.33 1.34 -9.79
CA SER A 168 3.25 2.79 -9.62
C SER A 168 4.60 3.47 -9.86
N LYS A 169 4.59 4.62 -10.54
CA LYS A 169 5.79 5.44 -10.81
C LYS A 169 6.16 6.42 -9.69
N MET A 170 5.83 6.07 -8.44
CA MET A 170 6.21 6.87 -7.29
C MET A 170 7.72 6.71 -7.01
N ASN A 171 8.45 7.82 -6.93
CA ASN A 171 9.89 7.82 -6.63
C ASN A 171 10.13 7.96 -5.11
N SER A 172 11.38 7.81 -4.67
CA SER A 172 11.76 7.91 -3.25
C SER A 172 11.41 9.27 -2.62
N GLU A 173 11.64 10.36 -3.35
CA GLU A 173 11.33 11.73 -2.91
C GLU A 173 9.84 11.91 -2.59
N HIS A 174 8.94 11.34 -3.40
CA HIS A 174 7.50 11.38 -3.16
C HIS A 174 7.14 10.65 -1.86
N ILE A 175 7.69 9.45 -1.64
CA ILE A 175 7.37 8.65 -0.44
C ILE A 175 7.87 9.37 0.82
N ASP A 176 9.11 9.86 0.79
CA ASP A 176 9.69 10.57 1.93
C ASP A 176 8.97 11.89 2.22
N THR A 177 8.64 12.67 1.18
CA THR A 177 7.85 13.90 1.32
C THR A 177 6.47 13.62 1.94
N LEU A 178 5.84 12.49 1.58
CA LEU A 178 4.55 12.08 2.15
C LEU A 178 4.67 11.83 3.67
N LEU A 179 5.69 11.08 4.10
CA LEU A 179 5.95 10.78 5.51
C LEU A 179 6.32 12.03 6.33
N CYS A 180 6.97 13.01 5.69
CA CYS A 180 7.32 14.30 6.28
C CYS A 180 6.15 15.31 6.33
N SER A 181 5.09 15.09 5.54
CA SER A 181 4.01 16.09 5.39
C SER A 181 2.66 15.67 5.96
N ALA A 182 2.41 14.36 6.18
CA ALA A 182 1.10 13.85 6.58
C ALA A 182 1.06 13.36 8.05
N PRO A 183 0.74 14.23 9.03
CA PRO A 183 0.82 13.88 10.46
C PRO A 183 -0.25 12.89 10.94
N LEU A 184 -1.36 12.76 10.19
CA LEU A 184 -2.46 11.83 10.52
C LEU A 184 -2.33 10.46 9.85
N LEU A 185 -1.24 10.24 9.10
CA LEU A 185 -1.02 9.03 8.33
C LEU A 185 -0.84 7.82 9.26
N LYS A 186 -1.60 6.77 8.97
CA LYS A 186 -1.61 5.50 9.72
C LYS A 186 -1.21 4.32 8.86
N ASP A 187 -1.62 4.29 7.60
CA ASP A 187 -1.26 3.25 6.65
C ASP A 187 -0.52 3.87 5.47
N VAL A 188 0.70 3.40 5.23
CA VAL A 188 1.42 3.55 3.96
C VAL A 188 1.70 2.17 3.42
N TYR A 189 1.05 1.84 2.31
CA TYR A 189 1.24 0.57 1.63
C TYR A 189 1.68 0.85 0.19
N ILE A 190 2.96 0.74 -0.09
CA ILE A 190 3.55 1.01 -1.39
C ILE A 190 4.27 -0.26 -1.83
N TYR A 191 3.54 -1.04 -2.63
CA TYR A 191 3.88 -2.38 -3.05
C TYR A 191 3.86 -2.43 -4.57
N SER A 192 4.88 -3.03 -5.17
CA SER A 192 4.93 -3.30 -6.60
C SER A 192 5.33 -4.74 -6.82
N ASN A 193 4.55 -5.45 -7.65
CA ASN A 193 4.88 -6.77 -8.17
C ASN A 193 5.73 -6.69 -9.46
N CYS A 194 6.30 -5.53 -9.79
CA CYS A 194 7.17 -5.42 -10.96
C CYS A 194 8.53 -6.05 -10.71
N CYS A 195 8.99 -6.83 -11.67
CA CYS A 195 10.40 -7.19 -11.77
C CYS A 195 11.27 -6.03 -12.28
N ASN A 196 10.70 -5.04 -12.99
CA ASN A 196 11.51 -3.95 -13.52
C ASN A 196 11.99 -3.01 -12.40
N ARG A 197 13.28 -3.10 -12.07
CA ARG A 197 13.95 -2.30 -11.02
C ARG A 197 13.72 -0.79 -11.16
N ASP A 198 13.54 -0.27 -12.37
CA ASP A 198 13.31 1.16 -12.62
C ASP A 198 11.86 1.60 -12.31
N PHE A 199 11.00 0.66 -11.93
CA PHE A 199 9.57 0.84 -11.69
C PHE A 199 9.16 0.37 -10.30
N VAL A 200 10.09 -0.11 -9.47
CA VAL A 200 9.78 -0.50 -8.10
C VAL A 200 9.85 0.75 -7.22
N PRO A 201 8.72 1.24 -6.70
CA PRO A 201 8.72 2.34 -5.76
C PRO A 201 9.47 1.90 -4.49
N CYS A 202 10.50 2.66 -4.14
CA CYS A 202 11.32 2.40 -2.97
C CYS A 202 11.74 3.74 -2.36
N MET A 203 12.03 3.72 -1.06
CA MET A 203 12.66 4.83 -0.36
C MET A 203 14.17 4.72 -0.46
N ASP A 204 14.82 5.87 -0.59
CA ASP A 204 16.27 5.97 -0.55
C ASP A 204 16.74 6.07 0.91
N ALA A 205 17.68 5.21 1.29
CA ALA A 205 18.20 5.12 2.64
C ALA A 205 18.80 6.44 3.15
N MET A 206 19.52 7.18 2.29
CA MET A 206 20.12 8.46 2.65
C MET A 206 19.06 9.54 2.84
N ALA A 207 18.05 9.58 1.99
CA ALA A 207 16.91 10.49 2.14
C ALA A 207 16.20 10.25 3.48
N ILE A 208 15.89 8.99 3.82
CA ILE A 208 15.28 8.64 5.11
C ILE A 208 16.12 9.15 6.28
N ALA A 209 17.44 8.95 6.23
CA ALA A 209 18.33 9.39 7.30
C ALA A 209 18.32 10.91 7.51
N GLN A 210 18.14 11.68 6.43
CA GLN A 210 18.17 13.14 6.44
C GLN A 210 16.82 13.79 6.76
N SER A 211 15.71 13.08 6.54
CA SER A 211 14.35 13.61 6.61
C SER A 211 13.66 13.35 7.93
N GLU A 212 12.85 14.28 8.44
CA GLU A 212 12.12 14.10 9.70
C GLU A 212 10.64 13.76 9.48
N TRP A 213 10.27 12.53 9.77
CA TRP A 213 8.90 12.04 9.61
C TRP A 213 7.98 12.60 10.69
N VAL A 214 6.82 13.12 10.27
CA VAL A 214 5.81 13.70 11.18
C VAL A 214 4.72 12.70 11.55
N CYS A 215 4.60 11.59 10.82
CA CYS A 215 3.58 10.56 10.99
C CYS A 215 3.86 9.61 12.17
N SER A 216 3.90 10.14 13.39
CA SER A 216 4.14 9.36 14.63
C SER A 216 3.08 8.29 14.95
N ASN A 217 1.93 8.34 14.27
CA ASN A 217 0.83 7.39 14.45
C ASN A 217 0.80 6.28 13.41
N LEU A 218 1.89 6.07 12.66
CA LEU A 218 1.95 5.04 11.64
C LEU A 218 1.77 3.64 12.24
N GLU A 219 0.83 2.89 11.69
CA GLU A 219 0.43 1.53 12.08
C GLU A 219 0.89 0.50 11.04
N VAL A 220 0.91 0.85 9.75
CA VAL A 220 1.38 -0.02 8.66
C VAL A 220 2.37 0.73 7.79
N LEU A 221 3.55 0.14 7.59
CA LEU A 221 4.56 0.59 6.64
C LEU A 221 4.98 -0.58 5.75
N VAL A 222 4.53 -0.55 4.49
CA VAL A 222 4.96 -1.48 3.45
C VAL A 222 5.66 -0.67 2.37
N CYS A 223 6.99 -0.74 2.30
CA CYS A 223 7.80 -0.08 1.29
C CYS A 223 9.24 -0.60 1.34
N GLN A 224 9.86 -0.79 0.18
CA GLN A 224 11.29 -1.12 0.12
C GLN A 224 12.16 0.06 0.55
N ILE A 225 13.25 -0.24 1.26
CA ILE A 225 14.34 0.70 1.56
C ILE A 225 15.60 0.26 0.81
N ARG A 226 16.11 1.11 -0.08
CA ARG A 226 17.24 0.80 -0.97
C ARG A 226 18.37 1.82 -0.80
N GLY A 227 19.52 1.57 -1.44
CA GLY A 227 20.68 2.45 -1.35
C GLY A 227 21.52 2.29 -0.08
N VAL A 228 21.34 1.22 0.69
CA VAL A 228 22.22 0.91 1.83
C VAL A 228 23.51 0.27 1.30
N PRO A 229 24.71 0.81 1.61
CA PRO A 229 25.96 0.16 1.24
C PRO A 229 26.08 -1.22 1.90
N ARG A 230 26.51 -2.25 1.16
CA ARG A 230 26.56 -3.64 1.67
C ARG A 230 27.89 -4.34 1.33
N SER A 231 28.99 -3.75 1.80
CA SER A 231 30.36 -4.26 1.56
C SER A 231 30.61 -5.67 2.12
N ASP A 232 29.76 -6.13 3.04
CA ASP A 232 29.70 -7.50 3.56
C ASP A 232 29.36 -8.53 2.47
N ILE A 233 28.64 -8.12 1.43
CA ILE A 233 28.27 -9.00 0.31
C ILE A 233 29.44 -9.05 -0.67
N THR A 234 30.30 -10.06 -0.51
CA THR A 234 31.49 -10.27 -1.36
C THR A 234 31.30 -11.33 -2.45
N ARG A 235 30.23 -12.12 -2.37
CA ARG A 235 29.92 -13.19 -3.33
C ARG A 235 29.43 -12.64 -4.67
N ASP A 236 29.63 -13.40 -5.75
CA ASP A 236 29.04 -13.07 -7.05
C ASP A 236 27.50 -13.19 -7.00
N ILE A 237 26.83 -12.23 -7.63
CA ILE A 237 25.38 -12.14 -7.78
C ILE A 237 25.07 -12.34 -9.26
N CYS A 238 24.38 -13.44 -9.60
CA CYS A 238 24.05 -13.81 -10.98
C CYS A 238 25.29 -13.85 -11.89
N GLY A 239 26.40 -14.42 -11.40
CA GLY A 239 27.66 -14.51 -12.14
C GLY A 239 28.36 -13.17 -12.37
N GLN A 240 27.95 -12.12 -11.65
CA GLN A 240 28.59 -10.81 -11.68
C GLN A 240 29.11 -10.45 -10.29
N PRO A 241 30.25 -9.74 -10.18
CA PRO A 241 30.72 -9.23 -8.91
C PRO A 241 29.67 -8.38 -8.20
N ALA A 242 29.53 -8.54 -6.87
CA ALA A 242 28.52 -7.87 -6.06
C ALA A 242 28.45 -6.35 -6.29
N HIS A 243 29.61 -5.68 -6.41
CA HIS A 243 29.72 -4.22 -6.57
C HIS A 243 29.00 -3.64 -7.80
N LYS A 244 28.57 -4.48 -8.76
CA LYS A 244 27.73 -4.04 -9.88
C LYS A 244 26.23 -3.94 -9.53
N ARG A 245 25.83 -4.46 -8.37
CA ARG A 245 24.43 -4.63 -7.95
C ARG A 245 24.12 -3.98 -6.61
N ILE A 246 25.12 -3.72 -5.79
CA ILE A 246 25.00 -3.09 -4.48
C ILE A 246 25.57 -1.67 -4.50
N GLN A 247 25.08 -0.82 -3.59
CA GLN A 247 25.70 0.47 -3.32
C GLN A 247 27.08 0.25 -2.70
N TYR A 248 28.09 0.98 -3.20
CA TYR A 248 29.46 0.92 -2.66
C TYR A 248 29.59 1.83 -1.43
N GLY A 249 30.36 1.38 -0.45
CA GLY A 249 30.68 2.10 0.78
C GLY A 249 31.47 1.20 1.72
N THR A 250 31.98 1.78 2.79
CA THR A 250 32.63 1.03 3.87
C THR A 250 31.60 0.38 4.79
N LEU A 251 32.01 -0.66 5.51
CA LEU A 251 31.18 -1.29 6.53
C LEU A 251 30.72 -0.27 7.59
N GLN A 252 31.60 0.65 7.98
CA GLN A 252 31.29 1.67 8.98
C GLN A 252 30.22 2.66 8.50
N GLU A 253 30.30 3.11 7.23
CA GLU A 253 29.28 3.97 6.63
C GLU A 253 27.93 3.26 6.54
N SER A 254 27.93 1.98 6.16
CA SER A 254 26.73 1.14 6.15
C SER A 254 26.08 1.08 7.53
N LEU A 255 26.84 0.69 8.56
CA LEU A 255 26.31 0.57 9.93
C LEU A 255 25.80 1.92 10.44
N ALA A 256 26.52 3.01 10.21
CA ALA A 256 26.10 4.34 10.62
C ALA A 256 24.77 4.76 9.95
N LEU A 257 24.60 4.46 8.66
CA LEU A 257 23.35 4.74 7.94
C LEU A 257 22.20 3.87 8.45
N GLN A 258 22.43 2.57 8.63
CA GLN A 258 21.43 1.64 9.13
C GLN A 258 20.94 2.02 10.54
N HIS A 259 21.85 2.38 11.45
CA HIS A 259 21.48 2.87 12.79
C HIS A 259 20.59 4.11 12.74
N GLN A 260 20.83 5.03 11.81
CA GLN A 260 19.99 6.22 11.64
C GLN A 260 18.58 5.84 11.18
N ILE A 261 18.47 4.93 10.21
CA ILE A 261 17.19 4.44 9.70
C ILE A 261 16.43 3.66 10.78
N TYR A 262 17.10 2.74 11.49
CA TYR A 262 16.50 1.99 12.59
C TYR A 262 16.07 2.89 13.74
N THR A 263 16.83 3.94 14.05
CA THR A 263 16.39 4.94 15.04
C THR A 263 15.09 5.61 14.63
N LYS A 264 14.90 5.91 13.33
CA LYS A 264 13.65 6.51 12.83
C LYS A 264 12.49 5.52 12.87
N LEU A 265 12.71 4.29 12.39
CA LEU A 265 11.71 3.22 12.44
C LEU A 265 11.30 2.88 13.88
N GLY A 266 12.24 2.83 14.82
CA GLY A 266 12.00 2.52 16.23
C GLY A 266 11.12 3.55 16.95
N ARG A 267 11.01 4.79 16.43
CA ARG A 267 10.08 5.80 16.96
C ARG A 267 8.62 5.50 16.62
N LEU A 268 8.36 4.66 15.64
CA LEU A 268 7.01 4.33 15.17
C LEU A 268 6.39 3.20 16.03
N VAL A 269 6.32 3.42 17.34
CA VAL A 269 5.89 2.42 18.35
C VAL A 269 4.46 1.88 18.18
N LYS A 270 3.68 2.44 17.25
CA LYS A 270 2.34 1.96 16.89
C LYS A 270 2.33 1.01 15.70
N LEU A 271 3.47 0.76 15.06
CA LEU A 271 3.58 -0.18 13.95
C LEU A 271 3.11 -1.57 14.38
N ARG A 272 2.17 -2.09 13.59
CA ARG A 272 1.72 -3.49 13.61
C ARG A 272 2.19 -4.25 12.38
N GLU A 273 2.57 -3.57 11.31
CA GLU A 273 3.10 -4.19 10.10
C GLU A 273 4.27 -3.38 9.55
N LEU A 274 5.41 -4.05 9.38
CA LEU A 274 6.62 -3.50 8.78
C LEU A 274 7.09 -4.45 7.68
N THR A 275 6.85 -4.09 6.43
CA THR A 275 7.24 -4.89 5.27
C THR A 275 8.24 -4.11 4.43
N LEU A 276 9.49 -4.55 4.48
CA LEU A 276 10.63 -3.93 3.80
C LEU A 276 11.04 -4.69 2.53
N GLY A 277 10.71 -5.98 2.49
CA GLY A 277 10.87 -6.85 1.34
C GLY A 277 9.57 -6.96 0.57
N LEU A 278 9.63 -7.31 -0.71
CA LEU A 278 8.43 -7.52 -1.52
C LEU A 278 8.52 -8.89 -2.18
N PRO A 279 7.53 -9.78 -1.99
CA PRO A 279 7.50 -11.05 -2.70
C PRO A 279 7.48 -10.81 -4.21
N LEU A 280 8.42 -11.42 -4.90
CA LEU A 280 8.39 -11.54 -6.34
C LEU A 280 7.35 -12.59 -6.71
N ASP A 281 6.33 -12.18 -7.45
CA ASP A 281 5.37 -13.12 -8.01
C ASP A 281 5.98 -13.84 -9.22
N ILE A 282 6.79 -14.85 -8.94
CA ILE A 282 7.40 -15.73 -9.94
C ILE A 282 6.35 -16.56 -10.71
N SER A 283 5.11 -16.64 -10.23
CA SER A 283 4.08 -17.44 -10.89
C SER A 283 3.48 -16.75 -12.11
N THR A 284 3.43 -15.42 -12.09
CA THR A 284 2.85 -14.62 -13.16
C THR A 284 3.90 -13.97 -14.04
N SER A 285 5.11 -13.74 -13.53
CA SER A 285 6.20 -13.01 -14.21
C SER A 285 6.92 -13.83 -15.31
N ASP A 286 7.41 -13.17 -16.36
CA ASP A 286 8.41 -13.69 -17.32
C ASP A 286 9.75 -14.03 -16.63
N CYS A 287 9.83 -13.82 -15.32
CA CYS A 287 10.99 -14.10 -14.49
C CYS A 287 10.91 -15.55 -14.02
N GLY A 288 11.78 -16.39 -14.59
CA GLY A 288 11.93 -17.75 -14.12
C GLY A 288 12.58 -17.80 -12.72
N PRO A 289 12.62 -18.97 -12.07
CA PRO A 289 13.27 -19.15 -10.77
C PRO A 289 14.74 -18.63 -10.74
N ARG A 290 15.45 -18.73 -11.87
CA ARG A 290 16.81 -18.22 -12.02
C ARG A 290 16.92 -16.70 -11.90
N ASP A 291 15.82 -15.99 -12.13
CA ASP A 291 15.77 -14.53 -12.08
C ASP A 291 15.48 -14.02 -10.66
N GLN A 292 15.08 -14.88 -9.71
CA GLN A 292 14.86 -14.46 -8.33
C GLN A 292 16.13 -13.86 -7.71
N ALA A 293 17.28 -14.50 -7.94
CA ALA A 293 18.58 -13.95 -7.53
C ALA A 293 18.91 -12.60 -8.21
N TYR A 294 18.37 -12.36 -9.41
CA TYR A 294 18.57 -11.10 -10.15
C TYR A 294 17.71 -9.98 -9.57
N TYR A 295 16.50 -10.29 -9.10
CA TYR A 295 15.55 -9.31 -8.56
C TYR A 295 15.62 -9.14 -7.04
N ARG A 296 16.32 -10.03 -6.33
CA ARG A 296 16.59 -9.90 -4.90
C ARG A 296 17.16 -8.52 -4.55
N GLN A 297 16.69 -7.97 -3.44
CA GLN A 297 17.09 -6.68 -2.90
C GLN A 297 18.37 -6.84 -2.06
N PHE A 298 19.52 -6.55 -2.66
CA PHE A 298 20.82 -6.67 -1.97
C PHE A 298 21.25 -5.38 -1.26
N ASP A 299 20.80 -4.21 -1.71
CA ASP A 299 21.13 -2.89 -1.16
C ASP A 299 20.13 -2.46 -0.07
N CYS A 300 19.74 -3.40 0.80
CA CYS A 300 18.75 -3.22 1.87
C CYS A 300 19.38 -3.20 3.27
N LEU A 301 18.54 -2.87 4.27
CA LEU A 301 18.87 -3.01 5.69
C LEU A 301 19.25 -4.45 6.02
N ALA A 302 20.42 -4.65 6.62
CA ALA A 302 20.79 -5.90 7.25
C ALA A 302 19.98 -6.03 8.56
N MET A 303 19.28 -7.15 8.74
CA MET A 303 18.43 -7.38 9.91
C MET A 303 19.19 -8.17 11.00
N SER A 304 20.29 -7.61 11.53
CA SER A 304 21.11 -8.23 12.58
C SER A 304 21.28 -7.30 13.78
N LEU A 305 21.69 -7.85 14.94
CA LEU A 305 21.95 -7.01 16.12
C LEU A 305 23.07 -6.00 15.87
N ASP A 306 24.10 -6.41 15.14
CA ASP A 306 25.26 -5.56 14.85
C ASP A 306 24.92 -4.36 13.95
N SER A 307 23.87 -4.46 13.14
CA SER A 307 23.39 -3.35 12.28
C SER A 307 22.40 -2.41 12.96
N GLY A 308 22.00 -2.71 14.20
CA GLY A 308 21.09 -1.89 15.00
C GLY A 308 19.65 -2.41 15.09
N LEU A 309 19.40 -3.71 14.84
CA LEU A 309 18.08 -4.32 15.04
C LEU A 309 17.54 -4.07 16.47
N ASP A 310 18.42 -4.01 17.46
CA ASP A 310 18.09 -3.74 18.86
C ASP A 310 17.40 -2.38 19.09
N LEU A 311 17.61 -1.42 18.20
CA LEU A 311 16.96 -0.10 18.21
C LEU A 311 15.45 -0.20 17.92
N LEU A 312 14.98 -1.34 17.43
CA LEU A 312 13.56 -1.61 17.17
C LEU A 312 12.84 -2.39 18.29
N ARG A 313 13.50 -2.59 19.44
CA ARG A 313 12.95 -3.36 20.57
C ARG A 313 11.59 -2.86 21.09
N ASP A 314 11.33 -1.56 20.97
CA ASP A 314 10.11 -0.93 21.48
C ASP A 314 8.90 -1.13 20.54
N LEU A 315 9.10 -1.74 19.37
CA LEU A 315 8.04 -2.08 18.41
C LEU A 315 7.25 -3.35 18.82
N GLY A 316 6.91 -3.49 20.10
CA GLY A 316 6.24 -4.68 20.66
C GLY A 316 4.81 -4.94 20.15
N ARG A 317 4.27 -4.05 19.30
CA ARG A 317 2.97 -4.21 18.62
C ARG A 317 3.06 -4.86 17.24
N LEU A 318 4.28 -5.12 16.75
CA LEU A 318 4.47 -5.75 15.45
C LEU A 318 3.80 -7.12 15.40
N GLN A 319 3.01 -7.32 14.35
CA GLN A 319 2.29 -8.55 14.01
C GLN A 319 2.83 -9.16 12.72
N VAL A 320 3.29 -8.32 11.79
CA VAL A 320 3.84 -8.76 10.50
C VAL A 320 5.17 -8.04 10.26
N VAL A 321 6.21 -8.83 9.96
CA VAL A 321 7.51 -8.32 9.51
C VAL A 321 7.84 -8.97 8.17
N GLY A 322 7.65 -8.23 7.07
CA GLY A 322 7.87 -8.74 5.73
C GLY A 322 9.29 -8.46 5.22
N LEU A 323 10.07 -9.51 5.04
CA LEU A 323 11.48 -9.52 4.61
C LEU A 323 11.67 -10.35 3.32
N GLN A 324 10.59 -10.58 2.57
CA GLN A 324 10.62 -11.39 1.35
C GLN A 324 11.58 -10.81 0.32
N ASP A 325 12.37 -11.69 -0.30
CA ASP A 325 13.33 -11.35 -1.36
C ASP A 325 14.34 -10.24 -1.01
N MET A 326 14.66 -10.10 0.28
CA MET A 326 15.77 -9.28 0.78
C MET A 326 16.99 -10.15 1.13
N GLU A 327 18.20 -9.59 0.97
CA GLU A 327 19.41 -10.22 1.53
C GLU A 327 19.53 -9.91 3.04
N VAL A 328 18.79 -10.68 3.85
CA VAL A 328 18.69 -10.56 5.32
C VAL A 328 19.53 -11.59 6.09
N TYR A 329 19.73 -11.29 7.38
CA TYR A 329 20.51 -12.06 8.38
C TYR A 329 19.73 -12.29 9.69
N VAL A 330 18.45 -12.68 9.63
CA VAL A 330 17.64 -13.00 10.83
C VAL A 330 17.77 -14.48 11.22
N ASP A 331 18.66 -15.22 10.56
CA ASP A 331 18.81 -16.67 10.69
C ASP A 331 19.72 -17.09 11.85
N GLY A 332 20.49 -16.17 12.46
CA GLY A 332 21.32 -16.44 13.62
C GLY A 332 20.54 -16.69 14.91
N ASP A 333 21.04 -17.59 15.77
CA ASP A 333 20.41 -17.93 17.05
C ASP A 333 20.18 -16.69 17.94
N ARG A 334 21.11 -15.73 17.91
CA ARG A 334 21.05 -14.47 18.67
C ARG A 334 19.88 -13.59 18.21
N GLU A 335 19.74 -13.39 16.90
CA GLU A 335 18.65 -12.62 16.30
C GLU A 335 17.30 -13.28 16.53
N GLN A 336 17.21 -14.61 16.41
CA GLN A 336 15.98 -15.35 16.67
C GLN A 336 15.56 -15.29 18.14
N GLU A 337 16.50 -15.38 19.08
CA GLU A 337 16.22 -15.18 20.51
C GLU A 337 15.74 -13.76 20.80
N TRP A 338 16.41 -12.77 20.21
CA TRP A 338 16.00 -11.37 20.33
C TRP A 338 14.58 -11.13 19.79
N VAL A 339 14.23 -11.66 18.62
CA VAL A 339 12.88 -11.53 18.05
C VAL A 339 11.84 -12.18 18.96
N ARG A 340 12.13 -13.35 19.54
CA ARG A 340 11.22 -14.02 20.50
C ARG A 340 11.00 -13.20 21.77
N GLU A 341 12.04 -12.53 22.26
CA GLU A 341 11.98 -11.72 23.47
C GLU A 341 11.21 -10.40 23.26
N TYR A 342 11.53 -9.66 22.18
CA TYR A 342 11.03 -8.30 21.99
C TYR A 342 9.82 -8.19 21.05
N TRP A 343 9.65 -9.13 20.12
CA TRP A 343 8.54 -9.17 19.16
C TRP A 343 7.74 -10.48 19.25
N PRO A 344 7.19 -10.83 20.43
CA PRO A 344 6.54 -12.13 20.67
C PRO A 344 5.28 -12.39 19.82
N HIS A 345 4.73 -11.36 19.18
CA HIS A 345 3.54 -11.44 18.33
C HIS A 345 3.84 -11.32 16.84
N ALA A 346 5.09 -11.06 16.46
CA ALA A 346 5.45 -10.83 15.08
C ALA A 346 5.57 -12.16 14.32
N ARG A 347 4.83 -12.26 13.21
CA ARG A 347 5.10 -13.25 12.17
C ARG A 347 6.09 -12.65 11.18
N ILE A 348 7.30 -13.15 11.20
CA ILE A 348 8.30 -12.79 10.20
C ILE A 348 8.01 -13.60 8.94
N GLN A 349 7.91 -12.92 7.80
CA GLN A 349 7.71 -13.51 6.50
C GLN A 349 8.99 -13.31 5.68
N TRP A 350 9.60 -14.39 5.24
CA TRP A 350 10.77 -14.34 4.36
C TRP A 350 10.65 -15.44 3.30
N THR A 351 11.37 -15.27 2.19
CA THR A 351 11.50 -16.31 1.16
C THR A 351 12.72 -17.16 1.50
N ASP A 352 12.53 -18.47 1.71
CA ASP A 352 13.64 -19.35 2.07
C ASP A 352 14.64 -19.48 0.91
N LYS A 353 15.92 -19.18 1.18
CA LYS A 353 17.03 -19.29 0.21
C LYS A 353 17.29 -20.74 -0.22
N SER A 354 16.83 -21.74 0.56
CA SER A 354 17.13 -23.16 0.33
C SER A 354 16.47 -23.74 -0.93
N VAL A 355 15.35 -23.16 -1.38
CA VAL A 355 14.64 -23.61 -2.58
C VAL A 355 15.35 -23.17 -3.88
N ASP A 356 16.18 -22.12 -3.81
CA ASP A 356 16.82 -21.49 -4.99
C ASP A 356 18.00 -22.28 -5.58
N LEU A 357 18.64 -23.16 -4.80
CA LEU A 357 19.88 -23.79 -5.24
C LEU A 357 19.67 -25.02 -6.11
N GLY A 358 18.47 -25.59 -6.21
CA GLY A 358 18.29 -26.83 -6.97
C GLY A 358 19.24 -27.96 -6.53
N ILE A 359 19.83 -27.86 -5.33
CA ILE A 359 20.52 -28.94 -4.62
C ILE A 359 19.49 -29.66 -3.74
N GLY A 360 18.25 -29.74 -4.25
CA GLY A 360 17.30 -30.79 -3.91
C GLY A 360 17.49 -31.94 -4.90
N GLU A 361 18.72 -32.46 -5.01
CA GLU A 361 18.90 -33.85 -5.37
C GLU A 361 18.32 -34.68 -4.22
N LEU A 362 17.34 -35.54 -4.53
CA LEU A 362 17.45 -36.96 -4.23
C LEU A 362 17.93 -37.34 -2.81
N TRP A 363 17.35 -36.75 -1.78
CA TRP A 363 17.39 -37.29 -0.42
C TRP A 363 15.98 -37.37 0.15
N GLU A 364 15.17 -38.24 -0.45
CA GLU A 364 14.17 -39.01 0.30
C GLU A 364 14.93 -40.03 1.15
N GLY A 365 15.47 -39.56 2.28
CA GLY A 365 15.97 -40.42 3.36
C GLY A 365 14.99 -40.32 4.51
N GLU A 366 14.29 -41.42 4.76
CA GLU A 366 13.43 -41.66 5.92
C GLU A 366 14.06 -41.09 7.21
N LEU A 367 13.32 -40.21 7.87
CA LEU A 367 13.49 -39.97 9.30
C LEU A 367 12.24 -40.50 9.98
N ASP A 368 12.30 -41.80 10.26
CA ASP A 368 11.54 -42.46 11.31
C ASP A 368 11.92 -41.89 12.69
N ASP A 369 10.89 -41.72 13.51
CA ASP A 369 10.83 -41.79 14.98
C ASP A 369 11.97 -41.19 15.83
N TRP A 370 11.69 -40.02 16.44
CA TRP A 370 12.00 -39.73 17.87
C TRP A 370 10.96 -38.79 18.49
#